data_AF-A0A099KSV8-F1
#
_entry.id   AF-A0A099KSV8-F1
#
_cell.length_a   1.000
_cell.length_b   1.000
_cell.length_c   1.000
_cell.angle_alpha   90.00
_cell.angle_beta   90.00
_cell.angle_gamma   90.00
#
_symmetry.space_group_name_H-M   'P 1'
#
loop_
_entity.id
_entity.type
_entity.pdbx_description
1 polymer ?
#
loop_
_entity_poly.entity_id
_entity_poly.type
_entity_poly.pdbx_seq_one_letter_code
_entity_poly.pdbx_strand_id
1 'polypeptide(L)'
;MINKKTLKSILSFTENQNPAPSFIFIYILTWFVWHHQLFSLFINAQGDFLMKITTSLTSLEKNQYFVVFLLTCLIFLARLAVDYFKFKSRELLNSADDDFVNARDDQKFAQNTDIANLMATLTKTQQQLADSKAREKKVSAEKNEAIKKLLTLQHELDETRADIDILNKLKVN
;
A
#
# COMPACT_ATOMS: atom_id res chain seq x y z
N MET A 1 -7.98 11.72 -16.31
CA MET A 1 -7.30 10.59 -15.63
C MET A 1 -7.37 9.36 -16.52
N ILE A 2 -6.24 8.91 -17.07
CA ILE A 2 -6.20 7.68 -17.89
C ILE A 2 -6.28 6.48 -16.92
N ASN A 3 -7.22 5.56 -17.14
CA ASN A 3 -7.48 4.43 -16.25
C ASN A 3 -6.34 3.38 -16.36
N LYS A 4 -5.81 2.88 -15.24
CA LYS A 4 -4.68 1.92 -15.20
C LYS A 4 -4.92 0.67 -16.07
N LYS A 5 -6.17 0.19 -16.14
CA LYS A 5 -6.54 -0.95 -17.00
C LYS A 5 -6.37 -0.64 -18.49
N THR A 6 -6.66 0.61 -18.89
CA THR A 6 -6.46 1.08 -20.27
C THR A 6 -4.99 1.24 -20.61
N LEU A 7 -4.18 1.77 -19.68
CA LEU A 7 -2.73 1.91 -19.87
C LEU A 7 -2.04 0.54 -20.03
N LYS A 8 -2.40 -0.43 -19.17
CA LYS A 8 -1.90 -1.81 -19.23
C LYS A 8 -2.30 -2.51 -20.52
N SER A 9 -3.55 -2.33 -20.97
CA SER A 9 -4.04 -2.89 -22.23
C SER A 9 -3.34 -2.31 -23.46
N ILE A 10 -3.07 -0.99 -23.48
CA ILE A 10 -2.35 -0.33 -24.57
C ILE A 10 -0.89 -0.77 -24.59
N LEU A 11 -0.25 -0.88 -23.43
CA LEU A 11 1.12 -1.36 -23.31
C LEU A 11 1.24 -2.81 -23.80
N SER A 12 0.36 -3.71 -23.34
CA SER A 12 0.38 -5.11 -23.76
C SER A 12 0.09 -5.29 -25.25
N PHE A 13 -0.79 -4.45 -25.82
CA PHE A 13 -1.05 -4.44 -27.27
C PHE A 13 0.18 -3.97 -28.07
N THR A 14 0.88 -2.94 -27.58
CA THR A 14 2.06 -2.37 -28.25
C THR A 14 3.34 -3.21 -28.04
N GLU A 15 3.33 -4.12 -27.07
CA GLU A 15 4.41 -5.07 -26.80
C GLU A 15 4.20 -6.40 -27.53
N ASN A 16 2.94 -6.83 -27.71
CA ASN A 16 2.57 -8.02 -28.47
C ASN A 16 2.66 -7.84 -29.99
N GLN A 17 2.71 -6.60 -30.48
CA GLN A 17 3.22 -6.32 -31.82
C GLN A 17 4.74 -6.49 -31.78
N ASN A 18 5.23 -7.68 -32.16
CA ASN A 18 6.64 -8.00 -32.34
C ASN A 18 7.38 -6.77 -32.89
N PRO A 19 8.48 -6.30 -32.26
CA PRO A 19 9.18 -5.12 -32.72
C PRO A 19 9.68 -5.46 -34.11
N ALA A 20 9.05 -4.95 -35.18
CA ALA A 20 9.50 -5.22 -36.53
C ALA A 20 10.98 -4.84 -36.62
N PRO A 21 11.92 -5.80 -36.65
CA PRO A 21 13.32 -5.47 -36.66
C PRO A 21 13.71 -5.22 -38.11
N SER A 22 14.56 -4.22 -38.28
CA SER A 22 15.34 -3.92 -39.48
C SER A 22 14.67 -3.24 -40.68
N PHE A 23 13.36 -3.17 -40.88
CA PHE A 23 12.84 -2.44 -42.07
C PHE A 23 13.24 -0.96 -42.03
N ILE A 24 13.14 -0.32 -40.87
CA ILE A 24 13.49 1.11 -40.72
C ILE A 24 14.99 1.32 -40.73
N PHE A 25 15.78 0.43 -40.14
CA PHE A 25 17.24 0.55 -40.18
C PHE A 25 17.77 0.36 -41.61
N ILE A 26 17.24 -0.64 -42.33
CA ILE A 26 17.51 -0.87 -43.74
C ILE A 26 17.03 0.33 -44.56
N TYR A 27 15.82 0.84 -44.30
CA TYR A 27 15.29 2.02 -44.99
C TYR A 27 16.12 3.28 -44.74
N ILE A 28 16.57 3.52 -43.50
CA ILE A 28 17.48 4.63 -43.16
C ILE A 28 18.82 4.44 -43.85
N LEU A 29 19.42 3.24 -43.83
CA LEU A 29 20.67 2.95 -44.53
C LEU A 29 20.53 3.15 -46.05
N THR A 30 19.48 2.60 -46.66
CA THR A 30 19.16 2.79 -48.08
C THR A 30 18.91 4.26 -48.39
N TRP A 31 18.28 5.00 -47.49
CA TRP A 31 18.09 6.45 -47.60
C TRP A 31 19.43 7.20 -47.56
N PHE A 32 20.31 6.91 -46.61
CA PHE A 32 21.65 7.50 -46.54
C PHE A 32 22.48 7.24 -47.80
N VAL A 33 22.40 6.01 -48.34
CA VAL A 33 23.08 5.63 -49.59
C VAL A 33 22.47 6.37 -50.79
N TRP A 34 21.14 6.47 -50.86
CA TRP A 34 20.45 7.17 -51.94
C TRP A 34 20.70 8.68 -51.92
N HIS A 35 20.80 9.27 -50.73
CA HIS A 35 21.01 10.68 -50.49
C HIS A 35 22.49 11.04 -50.26
N HIS A 36 23.44 10.17 -50.59
CA HIS A 36 24.87 10.40 -50.34
C HIS A 36 25.40 11.72 -50.93
N GLN A 37 24.79 12.22 -52.02
CA GLN A 37 25.12 13.52 -52.63
C GLN A 37 24.87 14.72 -51.69
N LEU A 38 23.85 14.66 -50.83
CA LEU A 38 23.61 15.69 -49.81
C LEU A 38 24.77 15.74 -48.80
N PHE A 39 25.23 14.57 -48.39
CA PHE A 39 26.32 14.43 -47.42
C PHE A 39 27.68 14.83 -48.03
N SER A 40 27.93 14.47 -49.30
CA SER A 40 29.17 14.87 -49.97
C SER A 40 29.22 16.39 -50.22
N LEU A 41 28.10 17.01 -50.60
CA LEU A 41 27.99 18.46 -50.74
C LEU A 41 28.12 19.18 -49.39
N PHE A 42 27.54 18.63 -48.33
CA PHE A 42 27.65 19.18 -46.98
C PHE A 42 29.10 19.12 -46.44
N ILE A 43 29.81 18.01 -46.68
CA ILE A 43 31.20 17.83 -46.23
C ILE A 43 32.16 18.73 -47.04
N ASN A 44 31.93 18.86 -48.34
CA ASN A 44 32.76 19.69 -49.23
C ASN A 44 32.41 21.18 -49.18
N ALA A 45 31.27 21.57 -48.60
CA ALA A 45 30.91 22.97 -48.41
C ALA A 45 31.87 23.66 -47.43
N GLN A 46 32.38 24.82 -47.83
CA GLN A 46 33.20 25.70 -47.00
C GLN A 46 32.31 26.74 -46.30
N GLY A 47 32.60 27.03 -45.03
CA GLY A 47 31.86 28.01 -44.20
C GLY A 47 31.35 27.43 -42.87
N ASP A 48 30.62 28.26 -42.12
CA ASP A 48 30.02 27.89 -40.83
C ASP A 48 28.92 26.83 -40.98
N PHE A 49 28.64 26.09 -39.90
CA PHE A 49 27.69 24.98 -39.88
C PHE A 49 26.33 25.32 -40.53
N LEU A 50 25.78 26.49 -40.21
CA LEU A 50 24.53 26.97 -40.82
C LEU A 50 24.68 27.25 -42.32
N MET A 51 25.81 27.80 -42.75
CA MET A 51 26.11 28.08 -44.15
C MET A 51 26.29 26.80 -44.96
N LYS A 52 26.85 25.75 -44.36
CA LYS A 52 26.95 24.41 -44.96
C LYS A 52 25.58 23.75 -45.14
N ILE A 53 24.69 23.90 -44.14
CA ILE A 53 23.31 23.41 -44.22
C ILE A 53 22.56 24.12 -45.34
N THR A 54 22.60 25.46 -45.37
CA THR A 54 21.86 26.23 -46.37
C THR A 54 22.38 25.96 -47.77
N THR A 55 23.70 25.88 -47.97
CA THR A 55 24.32 25.63 -49.28
C THR A 55 24.02 24.23 -49.81
N SER A 56 24.10 23.20 -48.96
CA SER A 56 23.73 21.83 -49.33
C SER A 56 22.23 21.73 -49.67
N LEU A 57 21.39 22.46 -48.94
CA LEU A 57 19.94 22.47 -49.15
C LEU A 57 19.49 23.25 -50.40
N THR A 58 20.15 24.36 -50.73
CA THR A 58 19.86 25.15 -51.95
C THR A 58 20.40 24.52 -53.22
N SER A 59 21.40 23.63 -53.11
CA SER A 59 21.93 22.86 -54.24
C SER A 59 20.99 21.71 -54.68
N LEU A 60 19.92 21.47 -53.92
CA LEU A 60 18.88 20.51 -54.26
C LEU A 60 17.82 21.16 -55.14
N GLU A 61 17.99 21.07 -56.45
CA GLU A 61 16.99 21.55 -57.43
C GLU A 61 15.64 20.80 -57.33
N LYS A 62 15.60 19.65 -56.65
CA LYS A 62 14.38 18.85 -56.42
C LYS A 62 14.04 18.77 -54.93
N ASN A 63 13.06 19.58 -54.52
CA ASN A 63 12.45 19.61 -53.18
C ASN A 63 11.95 18.25 -52.65
N GLN A 64 11.78 17.25 -53.52
CA GLN A 64 11.32 15.91 -53.16
C GLN A 64 12.21 15.23 -52.10
N TYR A 65 13.52 15.45 -52.16
CA TYR A 65 14.46 14.82 -51.24
C TYR A 65 14.41 15.41 -49.82
N PHE A 66 14.16 16.72 -49.70
CA PHE A 66 13.97 17.39 -48.41
C PHE A 66 12.66 16.98 -47.74
N VAL A 67 11.59 16.81 -48.54
CA VAL A 67 10.29 16.33 -48.03
C VAL A 67 10.42 14.92 -47.46
N VAL A 68 11.11 14.01 -48.15
CA VAL A 68 11.34 12.65 -47.64
C VAL A 68 12.14 12.68 -46.34
N PHE A 69 13.21 13.50 -46.26
CA PHE A 69 13.98 13.68 -45.02
C PHE A 69 13.13 14.16 -43.84
N LEU A 70 12.27 15.15 -44.07
CA LEU A 70 11.42 15.68 -43.01
C LEU A 70 10.41 14.63 -42.54
N LEU A 71 9.86 13.84 -43.47
CA LEU A 71 8.95 12.74 -43.19
C LEU A 71 9.64 11.61 -42.39
N THR A 72 10.90 11.28 -42.72
CA THR A 72 11.67 10.27 -41.96
C THR A 72 11.99 10.76 -40.54
N CYS A 73 12.40 12.03 -40.39
CA CYS A 73 12.58 12.64 -39.06
C CYS A 73 11.29 12.64 -38.24
N LEU A 74 10.14 12.93 -38.85
CA LEU A 74 8.84 12.95 -38.17
C LEU A 74 8.44 11.54 -37.69
N ILE A 75 8.62 10.51 -38.53
CA ILE A 75 8.37 9.11 -38.15
C ILE A 75 9.31 8.69 -37.01
N PHE A 76 10.58 9.11 -37.05
CA PHE A 76 11.54 8.82 -35.99
C PHE A 76 11.15 9.47 -34.66
N LEU A 77 10.75 10.75 -34.68
CA LEU A 77 10.26 11.47 -33.49
C LEU A 77 8.99 10.84 -32.92
N ALA A 78 8.03 10.46 -33.77
CA ALA A 78 6.81 9.78 -33.35
C ALA A 78 7.13 8.46 -32.64
N ARG A 79 8.13 7.71 -33.10
CA ARG A 79 8.56 6.47 -32.46
C ARG A 79 9.25 6.71 -31.12
N LEU A 80 10.15 7.70 -31.05
CA LEU A 80 10.77 8.13 -29.80
C LEU A 80 9.71 8.54 -28.76
N ALA A 81 8.65 9.23 -29.19
CA ALA A 81 7.53 9.58 -28.32
C ALA A 81 6.78 8.34 -27.80
N VAL A 82 6.54 7.33 -28.65
CA VAL A 82 5.93 6.06 -28.23
C VAL A 82 6.83 5.30 -27.25
N ASP A 83 8.13 5.21 -27.53
CA ASP A 83 9.08 4.52 -26.66
C ASP A 83 9.23 5.24 -25.30
N TYR A 84 9.25 6.57 -25.31
CA TYR A 84 9.18 7.38 -24.09
C TYR A 84 7.87 7.16 -23.32
N PHE A 85 6.73 7.09 -24.01
CA PHE A 85 5.44 6.84 -23.38
C PHE A 85 5.35 5.43 -22.79
N LYS A 86 5.93 4.42 -23.45
CA LYS A 86 6.07 3.06 -22.91
C LYS A 86 6.91 3.04 -21.64
N PHE A 87 8.06 3.72 -21.65
CA PHE A 87 8.94 3.83 -20.49
C PHE A 87 8.22 4.49 -19.32
N LYS A 88 7.60 5.66 -19.56
CA LYS A 88 6.86 6.39 -18.51
C LYS A 88 5.66 5.58 -18.00
N SER A 89 4.97 4.85 -18.88
CA SER A 89 3.85 3.97 -18.50
C SER A 89 4.29 2.81 -17.62
N ARG A 90 5.46 2.20 -17.91
CA ARG A 90 6.05 1.14 -17.07
C ARG A 90 6.49 1.67 -15.70
N GLU A 91 7.12 2.84 -15.67
CA GLU A 91 7.53 3.50 -14.44
C GLU A 91 6.31 3.81 -13.53
N LEU A 92 5.22 4.32 -14.11
CA LEU A 92 3.97 4.61 -13.40
C LEU A 92 3.22 3.33 -12.96
N LEU A 93 3.35 2.23 -13.69
CA LEU A 93 2.77 0.94 -13.30
C LEU A 93 3.56 0.29 -12.15
N ASN A 94 4.88 0.29 -12.21
CA ASN A 94 5.73 -0.31 -11.18
C ASN A 94 5.67 0.48 -9.86
N SER A 95 5.76 1.82 -9.91
CA SER A 95 5.62 2.66 -8.71
C SER A 95 4.26 2.52 -8.03
N ALA A 96 3.20 2.22 -8.78
CA ALA A 96 1.88 1.98 -8.24
C ALA A 96 1.68 0.59 -7.63
N ASP A 97 2.45 -0.43 -8.07
CA ASP A 97 2.43 -1.77 -7.47
C ASP A 97 3.20 -1.79 -6.15
N ASP A 98 4.34 -1.08 -6.04
CA ASP A 98 5.10 -0.94 -4.80
C ASP A 98 4.27 -0.28 -3.68
N ASP A 99 3.46 0.73 -4.03
CA ASP A 99 2.56 1.42 -3.10
C ASP A 99 1.43 0.50 -2.59
N PHE A 100 0.96 -0.43 -3.43
CA PHE A 100 -0.06 -1.41 -3.08
C PHE A 100 0.47 -2.52 -2.17
N VAL A 101 1.72 -2.95 -2.36
CA VAL A 101 2.38 -3.95 -1.51
C VAL A 101 2.64 -3.37 -0.12
N ASN A 102 3.18 -2.15 -0.04
CA ASN A 102 3.44 -1.50 1.25
C ASN A 102 2.14 -1.26 2.06
N ALA A 103 1.08 -0.77 1.42
CA ALA A 103 -0.21 -0.57 2.10
C ALA A 103 -0.81 -1.87 2.66
N ARG A 104 -0.61 -3.01 1.97
CA ARG A 104 -1.06 -4.32 2.45
C ARG A 104 -0.25 -4.82 3.63
N ASP A 105 1.06 -4.59 3.63
CA ASP A 105 1.93 -5.02 4.71
C ASP A 105 1.67 -4.18 5.98
N ASP A 106 1.47 -2.86 5.86
CA ASP A 106 1.07 -1.99 6.96
C ASP A 106 -0.25 -2.45 7.62
N GLN A 107 -1.23 -2.86 6.81
CA GLN A 107 -2.49 -3.39 7.31
C GLN A 107 -2.30 -4.70 8.10
N LYS A 108 -1.39 -5.57 7.68
CA LYS A 108 -1.08 -6.82 8.38
C LYS A 108 -0.37 -6.58 9.72
N PHE A 109 0.53 -5.59 9.78
CA PHE A 109 1.18 -5.20 11.02
C PHE A 109 0.19 -4.59 12.03
N ALA A 110 -0.71 -3.71 11.57
CA ALA A 110 -1.75 -3.14 12.41
C ALA A 110 -2.68 -4.21 13.03
N GLN A 111 -3.13 -5.18 12.22
CA GLN A 111 -3.97 -6.29 12.71
C GLN A 111 -3.26 -7.15 13.75
N ASN A 112 -1.97 -7.43 13.58
CA ASN A 112 -1.20 -8.20 14.56
C ASN A 112 -1.05 -7.45 15.89
N THR A 113 -0.87 -6.12 15.86
CA THR A 113 -0.83 -5.29 17.06
C THR A 113 -2.18 -5.28 17.79
N ASP A 114 -3.29 -5.18 17.06
CA ASP A 114 -4.63 -5.24 17.66
C ASP A 114 -4.93 -6.60 18.30
N ILE A 115 -4.53 -7.70 17.66
CA ILE A 115 -4.66 -9.05 18.23
C ILE A 115 -3.84 -9.17 19.52
N ALA A 116 -2.63 -8.63 19.56
CA ALA A 116 -1.81 -8.62 20.76
C ALA A 116 -2.47 -7.82 21.90
N ASN A 117 -3.05 -6.65 21.58
CA ASN A 117 -3.77 -5.82 22.55
C ASN A 117 -5.03 -6.50 23.08
N LEU A 118 -5.78 -7.19 22.22
CA LEU A 118 -6.95 -7.98 22.62
C LEU A 118 -6.57 -9.15 23.53
N MET A 119 -5.50 -9.87 23.21
CA MET A 119 -4.98 -10.95 24.06
C MET A 119 -4.54 -10.41 25.42
N ALA A 120 -3.81 -9.30 25.46
CA ALA A 120 -3.40 -8.66 26.71
C ALA A 120 -4.59 -8.23 27.56
N THR A 121 -5.64 -7.68 26.93
CA THR A 121 -6.88 -7.30 27.60
C THR A 121 -7.60 -8.52 28.17
N LEU A 122 -7.70 -9.59 27.38
CA LEU A 122 -8.36 -10.83 27.78
C LEU A 122 -7.64 -11.50 28.96
N THR A 123 -6.31 -11.55 28.93
CA THR A 123 -5.49 -12.04 30.05
C THR A 123 -5.70 -11.19 31.31
N LYS A 124 -5.74 -9.86 31.17
CA LYS A 124 -6.00 -8.95 32.30
C LYS A 124 -7.40 -9.15 32.88
N THR A 125 -8.42 -9.30 32.04
CA THR A 125 -9.80 -9.58 32.48
C THR A 125 -9.90 -10.94 33.16
N GLN A 126 -9.22 -11.96 32.65
CA GLN A 126 -9.16 -13.28 33.29
C GLN A 126 -8.52 -13.22 34.68
N GLN A 127 -7.42 -12.47 34.83
CA GLN A 127 -6.78 -12.22 36.12
C GLN A 127 -7.74 -11.53 37.09
N GLN A 128 -8.41 -10.46 36.64
CA GLN A 128 -9.37 -9.71 37.46
C GLN A 128 -10.56 -10.58 37.90
N LEU A 129 -11.04 -11.48 37.03
CA LEU A 129 -12.12 -12.40 37.36
C LEU A 129 -11.67 -13.41 38.43
N ALA A 130 -10.46 -13.95 38.31
CA ALA A 130 -9.90 -14.85 39.32
C ALA A 130 -9.75 -14.15 40.68
N ASP A 131 -9.23 -12.92 40.69
CA ASP A 131 -9.09 -12.11 41.90
C ASP A 131 -10.45 -11.75 42.53
N SER A 132 -11.47 -11.48 41.70
CA SER A 132 -12.83 -11.19 42.16
C SER A 132 -13.46 -12.43 42.81
N LYS A 133 -13.29 -13.61 42.20
CA LYS A 133 -13.80 -14.87 42.75
C LYS A 133 -13.13 -15.22 44.08
N ALA A 134 -11.82 -14.97 44.20
CA ALA A 134 -11.10 -15.15 45.46
C ALA A 134 -11.61 -14.21 46.56
N ARG A 135 -11.88 -12.94 46.21
CA ARG A 135 -12.48 -11.96 47.13
C ARG A 135 -13.89 -12.35 47.58
N GLU A 136 -14.76 -12.78 46.66
CA GLU A 136 -16.10 -13.25 47.02
C GLU A 136 -16.06 -14.43 47.98
N LYS A 137 -15.18 -15.41 47.72
CA LYS A 137 -15.04 -16.57 48.61
C LYS A 137 -14.62 -16.15 50.03
N LYS A 138 -13.70 -15.20 50.13
CA LYS A 138 -13.26 -14.65 51.43
C LYS A 138 -14.40 -13.93 52.14
N VAL A 139 -15.10 -13.03 51.46
CA VAL A 139 -16.25 -12.29 52.01
C VAL A 139 -17.37 -13.23 52.44
N SER A 140 -17.64 -14.28 51.65
CA SER A 140 -18.63 -15.29 52.01
C SER A 140 -18.25 -16.05 53.28
N ALA A 141 -16.98 -16.37 53.48
CA ALA A 141 -16.50 -17.02 54.68
C ALA A 141 -16.63 -16.10 55.91
N GLU A 142 -16.24 -14.83 55.78
CA GLU A 142 -16.37 -13.82 56.84
C GLU A 142 -17.84 -13.58 57.22
N LYS A 143 -18.75 -13.53 56.24
CA LYS A 143 -20.20 -13.42 56.49
C LYS A 143 -20.73 -14.63 57.26
N ASN A 144 -20.35 -15.84 56.89
CA ASN A 144 -20.78 -17.04 57.60
C ASN A 144 -20.26 -17.07 59.05
N GLU A 145 -19.03 -16.62 59.28
CA GLU A 145 -18.48 -16.52 60.63
C GLU A 145 -19.22 -15.46 61.47
N ALA A 146 -19.54 -14.31 60.88
CA ALA A 146 -20.33 -13.27 61.53
C ALA A 146 -21.74 -13.75 61.89
N ILE A 147 -22.40 -14.47 60.98
CA ILE A 147 -23.72 -15.08 61.24
C ILE A 147 -23.63 -16.08 62.40
N LYS A 148 -22.60 -16.92 62.43
CA LYS A 148 -22.41 -17.88 63.52
C LYS A 148 -22.25 -17.18 64.87
N LYS A 149 -21.44 -16.11 64.93
CA LYS A 149 -21.27 -15.28 66.14
C LYS A 149 -22.58 -14.62 66.59
N LEU A 150 -23.39 -14.16 65.63
CA LEU A 150 -24.68 -13.54 65.93
C LEU A 150 -25.68 -14.56 66.46
N LEU A 151 -25.72 -15.77 65.89
CA LEU A 151 -26.54 -16.87 66.38
C LEU A 151 -26.15 -17.32 67.80
N THR A 152 -24.85 -17.39 68.12
CA THR A 152 -24.41 -17.73 69.48
C THR A 152 -24.81 -16.67 70.49
N LEU A 153 -24.64 -15.38 70.15
CA LEU A 153 -25.08 -14.28 71.03
C LEU A 153 -26.59 -14.28 71.23
N GLN A 154 -27.37 -14.58 70.18
CA GLN A 154 -28.82 -14.69 70.30
C GLN A 154 -29.21 -15.85 71.22
N HIS A 155 -28.52 -16.99 71.13
CA HIS A 155 -28.75 -18.11 72.02
C HIS A 155 -28.44 -17.78 73.49
N GLU A 156 -27.31 -17.14 73.78
CA GLU A 156 -26.96 -16.68 75.13
C GLU A 156 -27.98 -15.67 75.68
N LEU A 157 -28.50 -14.77 74.82
CA LEU A 157 -29.56 -13.83 75.18
C LEU A 157 -30.86 -14.55 75.53
N ASP A 158 -31.26 -15.54 74.74
CA ASP A 158 -32.48 -16.32 74.96
C ASP A 158 -32.38 -17.16 76.24
N GLU A 159 -31.22 -17.75 76.52
CA GLU A 159 -30.95 -18.49 77.77
C GLU A 159 -31.02 -17.55 78.99
N THR A 160 -30.32 -16.41 78.94
CA THR A 160 -30.35 -15.40 80.00
C THR A 160 -31.77 -14.87 80.22
N ARG A 161 -32.54 -14.69 79.14
CA ARG A 161 -33.94 -14.24 79.22
C ARG A 161 -34.84 -15.30 79.84
N ALA A 162 -34.62 -16.58 79.52
CA ALA A 162 -35.33 -17.69 80.14
C ALA A 162 -35.02 -17.78 81.64
N ASP A 163 -33.76 -17.62 82.04
CA ASP A 163 -33.34 -17.60 83.44
C ASP A 163 -33.99 -16.44 84.21
N ILE A 164 -34.05 -15.25 83.62
CA ILE A 164 -34.76 -14.10 84.21
C ILE A 164 -36.25 -14.39 84.37
N ASP A 165 -36.90 -15.03 83.39
CA ASP A 165 -38.32 -15.37 83.46
C ASP A 165 -38.60 -16.42 84.56
N ILE A 166 -37.72 -17.41 84.73
CA ILE A 166 -37.78 -18.38 85.83
C ILE A 166 -37.60 -17.68 87.18
N LEU A 167 -36.58 -16.82 87.31
CA LEU A 167 -36.33 -16.06 88.54
C LEU A 167 -37.52 -15.15 88.91
N ASN A 168 -38.14 -14.52 87.92
CA ASN A 168 -39.33 -13.70 88.14
C ASN A 168 -40.53 -14.54 88.54
N LYS A 169 -40.74 -15.72 87.97
CA LYS A 169 -41.81 -16.65 88.40
C LYS A 169 -41.61 -17.16 89.82
N LEU A 170 -40.36 -17.42 90.23
CA LEU A 170 -40.03 -17.84 91.60
C LEU A 170 -40.21 -16.71 92.64
N LYS A 171 -40.14 -15.44 92.22
CA LYS A 171 -40.33 -14.27 93.09
C LYS A 171 -41.80 -13.88 93.33
N VAL A 172 -42.73 -14.42 92.53
CA VAL A 172 -44.16 -14.08 92.56
C VAL A 172 -45.00 -15.11 93.35
N ASN A 173 -44.37 -16.21 93.80
CA ASN A 173 -44.87 -17.08 94.89
C ASN A 173 -44.22 -16.73 96.22
#